data_AF-A0A955G243-F1
#
_entry.id   AF-A0A955G243-F1
#
_cell.length_a   1.000
_cell.length_b   1.000
_cell.length_c   1.000
_cell.angle_alpha   90.00
_cell.angle_beta   90.00
_cell.angle_gamma   90.00
#
_symmetry.space_group_name_H-M   'P 1'
#
loop_
_entity.id
_entity.type
_entity.pdbx_description
1 polymer ?
#
loop_
_entity_poly.entity_id
_entity_poly.type
_entity_poly.pdbx_seq_one_letter_code
_entity_poly.pdbx_strand_id
1 'polypeptide(L)'
;MSVERQQGRPTAEHFTESALRFLRDEYYWVNPFKGVYEYDHSKRALDIGVIWREYQADGRVPSDSFDLEFFAFRQLALYHPSAKPAISMCQ
;
A
#
# COMPACT_ATOMS: atom_id res chain seq x y z
N MET A 1 17.05 -14.77 -9.66
CA MET A 1 17.68 -13.43 -9.60
C MET A 1 17.10 -12.72 -8.39
N SER A 2 17.90 -12.47 -7.37
CA SER A 2 17.48 -11.77 -6.16
C SER A 2 17.20 -10.31 -6.55
N VAL A 3 15.94 -9.89 -6.53
CA VAL A 3 15.59 -8.49 -6.78
C VAL A 3 16.13 -7.69 -5.60
N GLU A 4 17.25 -6.99 -5.80
CA GLU A 4 17.79 -6.03 -4.83
C GLU A 4 16.66 -5.06 -4.44
N ARG A 5 16.31 -5.04 -3.15
CA ARG A 5 15.28 -4.11 -2.64
C ARG A 5 15.80 -2.69 -2.85
N GLN A 6 15.16 -1.96 -3.77
CA GLN A 6 15.48 -0.55 -4.01
C GLN A 6 15.46 0.23 -2.68
N GLN A 7 16.49 1.05 -2.46
CA GLN A 7 16.64 1.86 -1.27
C GLN A 7 15.41 2.77 -1.11
N GLY A 8 14.71 2.67 0.02
CA GLY A 8 13.48 3.43 0.29
C GLY A 8 12.16 2.70 0.01
N ARG A 9 12.18 1.48 -0.56
CA ARG A 9 10.98 0.65 -0.67
C ARG A 9 10.51 0.21 0.74
N PRO A 10 9.21 0.33 1.08
CA PRO A 10 8.70 -0.17 2.35
C PRO A 10 8.86 -1.69 2.47
N THR A 11 8.95 -2.20 3.70
CA THR A 11 8.86 -3.64 3.93
C THR A 11 7.47 -4.15 3.55
N ALA A 12 7.35 -5.45 3.26
CA ALA A 12 6.06 -6.07 2.95
C ALA A 12 5.05 -5.90 4.10
N GLU A 13 5.49 -6.02 5.36
CA GLU A 13 4.62 -5.80 6.53
C GLU A 13 4.15 -4.35 6.60
N HIS A 14 5.06 -3.39 6.51
CA HIS A 14 4.73 -1.97 6.60
C HIS A 14 3.81 -1.52 5.46
N PHE A 15 4.06 -2.01 4.24
CA PHE A 15 3.15 -1.80 3.12
C PHE A 15 1.78 -2.43 3.39
N THR A 16 1.74 -3.68 3.85
CA THR A 16 0.50 -4.42 4.08
C THR A 16 -0.39 -3.70 5.09
N GLU A 17 0.18 -3.28 6.21
CA GLU A 17 -0.55 -2.52 7.23
C GLU A 17 -1.09 -1.19 6.70
N SER A 18 -0.26 -0.44 5.95
CA SER A 18 -0.64 0.86 5.40
C SER A 18 -1.72 0.73 4.32
N ALA A 19 -1.59 -0.26 3.44
CA ALA A 19 -2.56 -0.55 2.39
C ALA A 19 -3.90 -1.01 2.96
N LEU A 20 -3.91 -1.86 4.00
CA LEU A 20 -5.15 -2.29 4.65
C LEU A 20 -5.88 -1.12 5.32
N ARG A 21 -5.16 -0.25 6.04
CA ARG A 21 -5.77 0.96 6.62
C ARG A 21 -6.35 1.88 5.56
N PHE A 22 -5.62 2.07 4.46
CA PHE A 22 -6.05 2.89 3.33
C PHE A 22 -7.34 2.36 2.70
N LEU A 23 -7.39 1.08 2.34
CA LEU A 23 -8.53 0.45 1.69
C LEU A 23 -9.78 0.36 2.57
N ARG A 24 -9.60 0.35 3.90
CA ARG A 24 -10.70 0.28 4.87
C ARG A 24 -11.10 1.63 5.45
N ASP A 25 -10.42 2.71 5.06
CA ASP A 25 -10.59 4.07 5.61
C ASP A 25 -10.48 4.11 7.16
N GLU A 26 -9.51 3.37 7.73
CA GLU A 26 -9.29 3.24 9.19
C GLU A 26 -8.57 4.47 9.80
N TYR A 27 -9.12 5.67 9.57
CA TYR A 27 -8.54 6.95 9.99
C TYR A 27 -9.42 7.72 10.98
N TYR A 28 -10.54 7.14 11.41
CA TYR A 28 -11.37 7.73 12.44
C TYR A 28 -10.86 7.34 13.83
N TRP A 29 -10.87 8.31 14.74
CA TRP A 29 -10.55 8.09 16.15
C TRP A 29 -11.51 8.89 17.03
N VAL A 30 -11.70 8.45 18.27
CA VAL A 30 -12.52 9.16 19.26
C VAL A 30 -11.64 10.18 19.98
N ASN A 31 -11.93 11.47 19.80
CA ASN A 31 -11.23 12.52 20.51
C ASN A 31 -11.62 12.49 22.00
N PRO A 32 -10.71 12.16 22.93
CA PRO A 32 -11.05 11.99 24.34
C PRO A 32 -11.42 13.30 25.03
N PHE A 33 -11.05 14.45 24.45
CA PHE A 33 -11.35 15.77 25.00
C PHE A 33 -12.70 16.31 24.53
N LYS A 34 -13.17 15.88 23.35
CA LYS A 34 -14.43 16.35 22.76
C LYS A 34 -15.56 15.30 22.80
N GLY A 35 -15.22 14.02 22.95
CA GLY A 35 -16.18 12.92 22.93
C GLY A 35 -16.79 12.66 21.54
N VAL A 36 -16.15 13.10 20.46
CA VAL A 36 -16.63 12.95 19.07
C VAL A 36 -15.62 12.21 18.21
N TYR A 37 -16.09 11.60 17.12
CA TYR A 37 -15.23 11.01 16.09
C TYR A 37 -14.59 12.11 15.26
N GLU A 38 -13.26 12.05 15.08
CA GLU A 38 -12.49 12.92 14.21
C GLU A 38 -11.71 12.10 13.18
N TYR A 39 -11.48 12.68 12.01
CA TYR A 39 -10.73 12.06 10.93
C TYR A 39 -9.27 12.50 10.95
N ASP A 40 -8.34 11.54 10.99
CA ASP A 40 -6.90 11.80 10.95
C ASP A 40 -6.38 11.84 9.51
N HIS A 41 -6.50 13.02 8.89
CA HIS A 41 -5.98 13.28 7.54
C HIS A 41 -4.46 13.09 7.43
N SER A 42 -3.72 13.35 8.51
CA SER A 42 -2.26 13.21 8.53
C SER A 42 -1.86 11.75 8.41
N LYS A 43 -2.52 10.87 9.16
CA LYS A 43 -2.30 9.42 9.08
C LYS A 43 -2.68 8.87 7.70
N ARG A 44 -3.78 9.34 7.10
CA ARG A 44 -4.13 8.98 5.73
C ARG A 44 -3.03 9.36 4.74
N ALA A 45 -2.51 10.58 4.83
CA ALA A 45 -1.45 11.05 3.95
C ALA A 45 -0.16 10.24 4.08
N LEU A 46 0.19 9.81 5.31
CA LEU A 46 1.36 8.94 5.55
C LEU A 46 1.21 7.58 4.86
N ASP A 47 0.05 6.93 5.00
CA ASP A 47 -0.22 5.64 4.38
C ASP A 47 -0.22 5.73 2.84
N ILE A 48 -0.80 6.79 2.27
CA ILE A 48 -0.69 7.08 0.83
C ILE A 48 0.77 7.19 0.40
N GLY A 49 1.61 7.88 1.19
CA GLY A 49 3.04 7.99 0.91
C GLY A 49 3.78 6.65 0.93
N VAL A 50 3.36 5.70 1.78
CA VAL A 50 3.89 4.32 1.77
C VAL A 50 3.52 3.61 0.49
N ILE A 51 2.25 3.67 0.08
CA ILE A 51 1.76 3.03 -1.15
C ILE A 51 2.46 3.63 -2.38
N TRP A 52 2.69 4.94 -2.38
CA TRP A 52 3.37 5.62 -3.48
C TRP A 52 4.84 5.21 -3.63
N ARG A 53 5.57 5.03 -2.52
CA ARG A 53 6.95 4.51 -2.56
C ARG A 53 7.02 3.09 -3.12
N GLU A 54 6.05 2.26 -2.77
CA GLU A 54 5.93 0.91 -3.33
C GLU A 54 5.62 0.96 -4.84
N TYR A 55 4.73 1.85 -5.27
CA TYR A 55 4.42 2.06 -6.68
C TYR A 55 5.63 2.50 -7.50
N GLN A 56 6.39 3.48 -7.01
CA GLN A 56 7.64 3.90 -7.66
C GLN A 56 8.64 2.76 -7.76
N ALA A 57 8.72 1.92 -6.73
CA ALA A 57 9.62 0.77 -6.72
C ALA A 57 9.21 -0.37 -7.66
N ASP A 58 7.92 -0.46 -8.03
CA ASP A 58 7.44 -1.38 -9.07
C ASP A 58 7.90 -0.96 -10.48
N GLY A 59 8.45 0.25 -10.63
CA GLY A 59 9.07 0.73 -11.88
C GLY A 59 8.07 1.08 -12.99
N ARG A 60 6.78 1.21 -12.66
CA ARG A 60 5.75 1.63 -13.63
C ARG A 60 5.78 3.13 -13.83
N VAL A 61 5.65 3.57 -15.08
CA VAL A 61 5.42 4.99 -15.41
C VAL A 61 4.02 5.38 -14.92
N PRO A 62 3.86 6.51 -14.20
CA PRO A 62 2.55 7.06 -13.88
C PRO A 62 1.72 7.20 -15.16
N SER A 63 0.63 6.44 -15.27
CA SER A 63 -0.37 6.67 -16.32
C SER A 63 -1.42 7.65 -15.81
N ASP A 64 -2.05 8.39 -16.71
CA ASP A 64 -3.17 9.30 -16.39
C ASP A 64 -4.37 8.56 -15.75
N SER A 65 -4.36 7.22 -15.80
CA SER A 65 -5.36 6.32 -15.23
C SER A 65 -4.90 5.64 -13.92
N PHE A 66 -3.94 6.22 -13.20
CA PHE A 66 -3.41 5.61 -11.99
C PHE A 66 -4.47 5.52 -10.89
N ASP A 67 -4.86 4.29 -10.55
CA ASP A 67 -5.77 3.96 -9.46
C ASP A 67 -4.98 3.38 -8.28
N LEU A 68 -4.88 4.18 -7.22
CA LEU A 68 -4.15 3.85 -6.01
C LEU A 68 -4.78 2.69 -5.22
N GLU A 69 -6.12 2.60 -5.23
CA GLU A 69 -6.85 1.51 -4.56
C GLU A 69 -6.61 0.19 -5.29
N PHE A 70 -6.78 0.19 -6.61
CA PHE A 70 -6.52 -1.00 -7.43
C PHE A 70 -5.05 -1.46 -7.29
N PHE A 71 -4.11 -0.52 -7.29
CA PHE A 71 -2.70 -0.82 -7.06
C PHE A 71 -2.48 -1.47 -5.68
N ALA A 72 -3.01 -0.88 -4.62
CA ALA A 72 -2.88 -1.39 -3.26
C ALA A 72 -3.46 -2.81 -3.13
N PHE A 73 -4.66 -3.04 -3.66
CA PHE A 73 -5.30 -4.36 -3.69
C PHE A 73 -4.44 -5.41 -4.40
N ARG A 74 -3.94 -5.07 -5.59
CA ARG A 74 -3.11 -5.99 -6.38
C ARG A 74 -1.81 -6.34 -5.66
N GLN A 75 -1.16 -5.36 -5.06
CA GLN A 75 0.12 -5.57 -4.37
C GLN A 75 -0.07 -6.39 -3.09
N LEU A 76 -1.16 -6.16 -2.35
CA LEU A 76 -1.55 -7.01 -1.21
C LEU A 76 -1.74 -8.47 -1.63
N ALA A 77 -2.36 -8.73 -2.79
CA ALA A 77 -2.51 -10.09 -3.29
C ALA A 77 -1.16 -10.78 -3.56
N LEU A 78 -0.13 -10.03 -3.98
CA LEU A 78 1.22 -10.56 -4.18
C LEU A 78 1.96 -10.85 -2.86
N TYR A 79 1.61 -10.14 -1.79
CA TYR A 79 2.16 -10.35 -0.44
C TYR A 79 1.43 -11.43 0.36
N HIS A 80 0.34 -11.98 -0.18
CA HIS A 80 -0.34 -13.10 0.45
C HIS A 80 0.52 -14.38 0.32
N PRO A 81 0.79 -15.13 1.42
CA PRO A 81 1.69 -16.28 1.40
C PRO A 81 1.21 -17.45 0.53
N SER A 82 -0.07 -17.50 0.13
CA SER A 82 -0.59 -18.48 -0.82
C SER A 82 -0.55 -18.01 -2.28
N ALA A 83 -0.17 -16.77 -2.56
CA ALA A 83 0.04 -16.28 -3.91
C ALA A 83 1.34 -16.91 -4.43
N LYS A 84 1.22 -18.11 -5.00
CA LYS A 84 2.28 -18.67 -5.85
C LYS A 84 2.65 -17.58 -6.86
N PRO A 85 3.93 -17.24 -7.02
CA PRO A 85 4.32 -16.35 -8.09
C PRO A 85 3.89 -17.03 -9.38
N ALA A 86 2.96 -16.41 -10.12
CA ALA A 86 2.70 -16.76 -11.50
C ALA A 86 3.90 -16.29 -12.33
N ILE A 87 5.05 -16.93 -12.13
CA ILE A 87 6.11 -16.92 -13.11
C ILE A 87 5.56 -17.80 -14.24
N SER A 88 5.04 -17.09 -15.22
CA SER A 88 4.77 -17.51 -16.58
C SER A 88 5.70 -18.65 -17.00
N MET A 89 5.14 -19.86 -17.10
CA MET A 89 5.53 -20.78 -18.16
C MET A 89 5.09 -20.13 -19.48
N CYS A 90 5.93 -19.25 -20.01
CA CYS A 90 5.98 -19.02 -21.44
C CYS A 90 7.40 -19.37 -21.87
N GLN A 91 7.41 -20.22 -22.90
CA GLN A 91 8.52 -20.98 -23.47
C GLN A 91 9.70 -20.13 -23.90
#